data_AF-A0A9D8AK08-F1
#
_entry.id   AF-A0A9D8AK08-F1
#
_cell.length_a   1.000
_cell.length_b   1.000
_cell.length_c   1.000
_cell.angle_alpha   90.00
_cell.angle_beta   90.00
_cell.angle_gamma   90.00
#
_symmetry.space_group_name_H-M   'P 1'
#
loop_
_entity.id
_entity.type
_entity.pdbx_description
1 polymer ?
#
loop_
_entity_poly.entity_id
_entity_poly.type
_entity_poly.pdbx_seq_one_letter_code
_entity_poly.pdbx_strand_id
1 'polypeptide(L)'
;MIPAIPTFDKLSYVKKLIAVGFTDQQAEVQAAALAEIVNERLKAKQNLNILEATLKKELKELEIASQKDIKNMEAVQKQDLKNMEMAAQKDIKNLELTTQ
;
A
#
# COMPACT_ATOMS: atom_id res chain seq x y z
N MET A 1 -6.61 5.30 8.19
CA MET A 1 -7.95 5.88 8.03
C MET A 1 -7.92 6.81 6.84
N ILE A 2 -8.73 6.57 5.81
CA ILE A 2 -8.82 7.51 4.68
C ILE A 2 -9.58 8.74 5.20
N PRO A 3 -9.04 9.96 5.13
CA PRO A 3 -9.71 11.15 5.64
C PRO A 3 -11.02 11.40 4.88
N ALA A 4 -12.03 11.93 5.59
CA ALA A 4 -13.30 12.30 4.99
C ALA A 4 -13.08 13.34 3.89
N ILE A 5 -13.73 13.12 2.74
CA ILE A 5 -13.45 13.89 1.53
C ILE A 5 -14.47 15.01 1.43
N PRO A 6 -14.02 16.26 1.26
CA PRO A 6 -14.93 17.40 1.13
C PRO A 6 -15.82 17.22 -0.11
N THR A 7 -17.11 17.48 0.06
CA THR A 7 -18.10 17.48 -1.02
C THR A 7 -18.32 18.90 -1.54
N PHE A 8 -18.72 19.02 -2.80
CA PHE A 8 -19.12 20.31 -3.35
C PHE A 8 -20.58 20.61 -2.99
N ASP A 9 -20.79 21.61 -2.14
CA ASP A 9 -22.13 22.08 -1.77
C ASP A 9 -22.69 23.03 -2.85
N LYS A 10 -23.42 22.43 -3.80
CA LYS A 10 -24.10 23.15 -4.88
C LYS A 10 -25.05 24.24 -4.35
N LEU A 11 -25.80 23.96 -3.29
CA LEU A 11 -26.84 24.88 -2.79
C LEU A 11 -26.21 26.15 -2.20
N SER A 12 -25.16 25.99 -1.38
CA SER A 12 -24.43 27.12 -0.84
C SER A 12 -23.76 27.96 -1.94
N TYR A 13 -23.31 27.32 -3.03
CA TYR A 13 -22.73 28.02 -4.17
C TYR A 13 -23.78 28.81 -4.98
N VAL A 14 -24.96 28.23 -5.24
CA VAL A 14 -26.09 28.93 -5.87
C VAL A 14 -26.46 30.20 -5.09
N LYS A 15 -26.61 30.10 -3.77
CA LYS A 15 -26.93 31.25 -2.91
C LYS A 15 -25.90 32.39 -3.02
N LYS A 16 -24.62 32.05 -3.15
CA LYS A 16 -23.55 33.06 -3.34
C LYS A 16 -23.66 33.76 -4.69
N LEU A 17 -23.99 33.03 -5.76
CA LEU A 17 -24.17 33.61 -7.10
C LEU A 17 -25.37 34.57 -7.15
N ILE A 18 -26.50 34.17 -6.57
CA ILE A 18 -27.69 35.02 -6.47
C ILE A 18 -27.38 36.29 -5.68
N ALA A 19 -26.65 36.17 -4.56
CA ALA A 19 -26.27 37.31 -3.73
C ALA A 19 -25.41 38.37 -4.46
N VAL A 20 -24.76 38.00 -5.57
CA VAL A 20 -23.96 38.92 -6.40
C VAL A 20 -24.66 39.30 -7.71
N GLY A 21 -25.97 39.06 -7.83
CA GLY A 21 -26.81 39.57 -8.91
C GLY A 21 -27.06 38.62 -10.07
N PHE A 22 -26.68 37.34 -9.96
CA PHE A 22 -27.11 36.33 -10.93
C PHE A 22 -28.58 35.99 -10.72
N THR A 23 -29.31 35.70 -11.82
CA THR A 23 -30.65 35.13 -11.69
C THR A 23 -30.57 33.70 -11.16
N ASP A 24 -31.67 33.21 -10.57
CA ASP A 24 -31.75 31.83 -10.09
C ASP A 24 -31.35 30.82 -11.17
N GLN A 25 -31.85 31.01 -12.40
CA GLN A 25 -31.54 30.13 -13.52
C GLN A 25 -30.05 30.18 -13.91
N GLN A 26 -29.44 31.37 -13.93
CA GLN A 26 -28.00 31.50 -14.21
C GLN A 26 -27.15 30.85 -13.11
N ALA A 27 -27.53 31.06 -11.85
CA ALA A 27 -26.85 30.51 -10.69
C ALA A 27 -26.93 28.97 -10.67
N GLU A 28 -28.10 28.40 -10.96
CA GLU A 28 -28.28 26.95 -11.02
C GLU A 28 -27.48 26.30 -12.15
N VAL A 29 -27.47 26.90 -13.35
CA VAL A 29 -26.70 26.40 -14.50
C VAL A 29 -25.20 26.41 -14.19
N GLN A 30 -24.68 27.51 -13.66
CA GLN A 30 -23.26 27.57 -13.27
C GLN A 30 -22.92 26.57 -12.16
N ALA A 31 -23.75 26.47 -11.13
CA ALA A 31 -23.51 25.56 -10.03
C ALA A 31 -23.58 24.09 -10.48
N ALA A 32 -24.44 23.76 -11.44
CA ALA A 32 -24.51 22.43 -12.03
C ALA A 32 -23.24 22.10 -12.83
N ALA A 33 -22.81 23.00 -13.72
CA ALA A 33 -21.60 22.81 -14.53
C ALA A 33 -20.34 22.67 -13.65
N LEU A 34 -20.23 23.51 -12.60
CA LEU A 34 -19.11 23.42 -11.68
C LEU A 34 -19.17 22.15 -10.82
N ALA A 35 -20.36 21.73 -10.38
CA ALA A 35 -20.53 20.50 -9.62
C ALA A 35 -20.07 19.27 -10.42
N GLU A 36 -20.37 19.21 -11.73
CA GLU A 36 -19.91 18.13 -12.60
C GLU A 36 -18.38 18.02 -12.61
N ILE A 37 -17.69 19.13 -12.93
CA ILE A 37 -16.22 19.19 -12.98
C ILE A 37 -15.59 18.85 -11.63
N VAL A 38 -16.11 19.43 -10.54
CA VAL A 38 -15.55 19.22 -9.20
C VAL A 38 -15.77 17.78 -8.75
N ASN A 39 -16.96 17.22 -8.97
CA ASN A 39 -17.27 15.86 -8.57
C ASN A 39 -16.43 14.83 -9.34
N GLU A 40 -16.19 15.04 -10.64
CA GLU A 40 -15.28 14.19 -11.41
C GLU A 40 -13.85 14.24 -10.86
N ARG A 41 -13.33 15.44 -10.59
CA ARG A 41 -11.99 15.60 -10.00
C ARG A 41 -11.88 14.99 -8.60
N LEU A 42 -12.93 15.11 -7.78
CA LEU A 42 -12.99 14.49 -6.46
C LEU A 42 -12.98 12.96 -6.54
N LYS A 43 -13.74 12.38 -7.49
CA LYS A 43 -13.71 10.93 -7.78
C LYS A 43 -12.33 10.47 -8.25
N ALA A 44 -11.69 11.22 -9.14
CA ALA A 44 -10.33 10.88 -9.58
C ALA A 44 -9.34 10.89 -8.40
N LYS A 45 -9.40 11.91 -7.55
CA LYS A 45 -8.58 12.01 -6.33
C LYS A 45 -8.87 10.88 -5.33
N GLN A 46 -10.14 10.48 -5.19
CA GLN A 46 -10.55 9.31 -4.41
C GLN A 46 -9.86 8.05 -4.89
N ASN A 47 -9.92 7.78 -6.20
CA ASN A 47 -9.32 6.60 -6.78
C ASN A 47 -7.80 6.57 -6.57
N LEU A 48 -7.13 7.73 -6.69
CA LEU A 48 -5.70 7.85 -6.41
C LEU A 48 -5.35 7.55 -4.94
N ASN A 49 -6.13 8.08 -3.99
CA ASN A 49 -5.91 7.81 -2.56
C ASN A 49 -6.13 6.33 -2.22
N ILE A 50 -7.14 5.70 -2.81
CA ILE A 50 -7.40 4.26 -2.64
C ILE A 50 -6.24 3.45 -3.23
N LEU A 51 -5.80 3.80 -4.45
CA LEU A 51 -4.68 3.13 -5.11
C LEU A 51 -3.40 3.25 -4.28
N GLU A 52 -3.09 4.45 -3.76
CA GLU A 52 -1.92 4.67 -2.90
C GLU A 52 -2.00 3.81 -1.62
N ALA A 53 -3.17 3.75 -0.98
CA ALA A 53 -3.37 2.94 0.22
C ALA A 53 -3.20 1.44 -0.07
N THR A 54 -3.74 0.96 -1.20
CA THR A 54 -3.57 -0.44 -1.66
C THR A 54 -2.11 -0.74 -1.94
N LEU A 55 -1.41 0.10 -2.70
CA LEU A 55 0.01 -0.09 -3.01
C LEU A 55 0.88 -0.11 -1.76
N LYS A 56 0.63 0.78 -0.79
CA LYS A 56 1.35 0.77 0.50
C LYS A 56 1.14 -0.53 1.28
N LYS A 57 -0.08 -1.07 1.25
CA LYS A 57 -0.40 -2.34 1.89
C LYS A 57 0.34 -3.50 1.19
N GLU A 58 0.24 -3.59 -0.13
CA GLU A 58 0.89 -4.64 -0.92
C GLU A 58 2.41 -4.61 -0.77
N LEU A 59 3.03 -3.43 -0.78
CA LEU A 59 4.47 -3.28 -0.54
C LEU A 59 4.87 -3.79 0.85
N LYS A 60 4.08 -3.50 1.88
CA LYS A 60 4.33 -3.98 3.24
C LYS A 60 4.18 -5.51 3.34
N GLU A 61 3.20 -6.08 2.66
CA GLU A 61 3.01 -7.54 2.61
C GLU A 61 4.19 -8.23 1.90
N LEU A 62 4.67 -7.66 0.80
CA LEU A 62 5.84 -8.14 0.08
C LEU A 62 7.13 -8.04 0.91
N GLU A 63 7.31 -6.94 1.64
CA GLU A 63 8.44 -6.77 2.56
C GLU A 63 8.44 -7.85 3.65
N ILE A 64 7.29 -8.10 4.28
CA ILE A 64 7.14 -9.15 5.31
C ILE A 64 7.43 -10.54 4.74
N ALA A 65 6.90 -10.84 3.55
CA ALA A 65 7.15 -12.12 2.88
C ALA A 65 8.65 -12.31 2.60
N SER A 66 9.31 -11.29 2.06
CA SER A 66 10.75 -11.33 1.76
C SER A 66 11.60 -11.52 3.02
N GLN A 67 11.27 -10.82 4.12
CA GLN A 67 11.96 -11.00 5.40
C GLN A 67 11.80 -12.41 5.97
N LYS A 68 10.62 -13.02 5.79
CA LYS A 68 10.37 -14.41 6.22
C LYS A 68 11.20 -15.38 5.40
N ASP A 69 11.27 -15.20 4.09
CA ASP A 69 12.04 -16.08 3.21
C ASP A 69 13.54 -16.00 3.51
N ILE A 70 14.06 -14.80 3.77
CA ILE A 70 15.46 -14.62 4.21
C ILE A 70 15.73 -15.38 5.51
N LYS A 71 14.89 -15.21 6.54
CA LYS A 71 15.06 -15.93 7.82
C LYS A 71 15.00 -17.45 7.66
N ASN A 72 14.11 -17.94 6.81
CA ASN A 72 14.03 -19.37 6.51
C ASN A 72 15.31 -19.87 5.84
N MET A 73 15.83 -19.12 4.87
CA MET A 73 17.07 -19.46 4.17
C MET A 73 18.27 -19.48 5.11
N GLU A 74 18.39 -18.48 6.00
CA GLU A 74 19.42 -18.43 7.03
C GLU A 74 19.33 -19.65 7.97
N ALA A 75 18.12 -20.03 8.37
CA ALA A 75 17.90 -21.20 9.23
C ALA A 75 18.32 -22.52 8.55
N VAL A 76 17.95 -22.69 7.27
CA VAL A 76 18.34 -23.85 6.47
C VAL A 76 19.86 -23.90 6.31
N GLN A 77 20.50 -22.79 5.92
CA GLN A 77 21.96 -22.73 5.77
C GLN A 77 22.69 -23.06 7.08
N LYS A 78 22.20 -22.57 8.21
CA LYS A 78 22.78 -22.89 9.52
C LYS A 78 22.64 -24.38 9.86
N GLN A 79 21.51 -24.98 9.54
CA GLN A 79 21.29 -26.40 9.76
C GLN A 79 22.20 -27.25 8.86
N ASP A 80 22.35 -26.88 7.59
CA ASP A 80 23.21 -27.57 6.64
C ASP A 80 24.68 -27.50 7.05
N LEU A 81 25.15 -26.33 7.51
CA LEU A 81 26.50 -26.17 8.06
C LEU A 81 26.74 -27.09 9.26
N LYS A 82 25.78 -27.15 10.20
CA LYS A 82 25.87 -28.06 11.35
C LYS A 82 25.90 -29.53 10.93
N ASN A 83 25.10 -29.91 9.93
CA ASN A 83 25.08 -31.27 9.40
C ASN A 83 26.42 -31.65 8.75
N MET A 84 27.01 -30.74 7.97
CA MET A 84 28.33 -30.95 7.36
C MET A 84 29.44 -31.03 8.41
N GLU A 85 29.39 -30.20 9.46
CA GLU A 85 30.35 -30.27 10.57
C GLU A 85 30.30 -31.63 11.29
N MET A 86 29.09 -32.12 11.60
CA MET A 86 28.91 -33.44 12.21
C MET A 86 29.41 -34.57 11.32
N ALA A 87 29.17 -34.48 10.00
CA ALA A 87 29.67 -35.47 9.04
C ALA A 87 31.20 -35.48 9.01
N ALA A 88 31.84 -34.30 8.91
CA ALA A 88 33.29 -34.18 8.92
C ALA A 88 33.92 -34.72 10.22
N GLN A 89 33.32 -34.41 11.38
CA GLN A 89 33.78 -34.95 12.67
C GLN A 89 33.69 -36.47 12.74
N LYS A 90 32.61 -37.06 12.19
CA LYS A 90 32.44 -38.51 12.11
C LYS A 90 33.52 -39.15 11.23
N ASP A 91 33.80 -38.54 10.08
CA ASP A 91 34.81 -39.04 9.15
C ASP A 91 36.22 -38.98 9.77
N ILE A 92 36.56 -37.90 10.46
CA ILE A 92 37.84 -37.77 11.20
C ILE A 92 37.96 -38.90 12.24
N LYS A 93 36.93 -39.11 13.06
CA LYS A 93 36.93 -40.17 14.09
C LYS A 93 37.11 -41.56 13.48
N ASN A 94 36.48 -41.82 12.34
CA ASN A 94 36.62 -43.11 11.65
C ASN A 94 38.05 -43.33 11.14
N LEU A 95 38.69 -42.30 10.61
CA LEU A 95 40.09 -42.37 10.14
C LEU A 95 41.05 -42.62 11.31
N GLU A 96 40.86 -41.96 12.44
CA GLU A 96 41.69 -42.17 13.64
C GLU A 96 41.65 -43.64 14.09
N LEU A 97 40.46 -44.26 14.07
CA LEU A 97 40.27 -45.66 14.46
C LEU A 97 40.89 -46.67 13.49
N THR A 98 41.03 -46.34 12.20
CA THR A 98 41.61 -47.25 11.20
C THR A 98 43.12 -47.12 11.07
N THR A 99 43.71 -46.07 11.66
CA THR A 99 45.17 -45.85 11.71
C THR A 99 45.84 -46.24 13.02
N GLN A 100 45.08 -46.70 14.03
CA GLN A 100 45.59 -47.33 15.26
C GLN A 100 45.74 -48.84 15.08
#